data_AF-A0A967N5H7-F1
#
_entry.id   AF-A0A967N5H7-F1
#
_cell.length_a   1.000
_cell.length_b   1.000
_cell.length_c   1.000
_cell.angle_alpha   90.00
_cell.angle_beta   90.00
_cell.angle_gamma   90.00
#
_symmetry.space_group_name_H-M   'P 1'
#
loop_
_entity.id
_entity.type
_entity.pdbx_description
1 polymer ?
#
loop_
_entity_poly.entity_id
_entity_poly.type
_entity_poly.pdbx_seq_one_letter_code
_entity_poly.pdbx_strand_id
1 'polypeptide(L)'
;MIQTSVPDHYAVRAAVGHDYPGFAERELAERERPVYPPHVRMANVVVSSPDPDAAARGAEGGAAWLRRRLEGREGHSLEVVGPAPAPIERLHGRWRWHFLARSPSAAALGTACRALQEGYAPPGGDVRLIVDRDPTALL
;
A
#
# COMPACT_ATOMS: atom_id res chain seq x y z
N MET A 1 -4.51 -23.12 23.67
CA MET A 1 -5.29 -22.06 24.34
C MET A 1 -5.13 -20.78 23.52
N ILE A 2 -6.22 -20.12 23.14
CA ILE A 2 -6.19 -18.83 22.43
C ILE A 2 -6.52 -17.73 23.45
N GLN A 3 -5.69 -16.70 23.55
CA GLN A 3 -5.95 -15.51 24.36
C GLN A 3 -6.22 -14.33 23.42
N THR A 4 -7.38 -13.70 23.56
CA THR A 4 -7.79 -12.57 22.72
C THR A 4 -8.74 -11.65 23.51
N SER A 5 -8.71 -10.35 23.21
CA SER A 5 -9.66 -9.37 23.75
C SER A 5 -11.02 -9.37 23.03
N VAL A 6 -11.12 -10.08 21.89
CA VAL A 6 -12.34 -10.17 21.05
C VAL A 6 -12.70 -11.64 20.80
N PRO A 7 -13.17 -12.37 21.82
CA PRO A 7 -13.45 -13.81 21.72
C PRO A 7 -14.58 -14.15 20.74
N ASP A 8 -15.53 -13.23 20.57
CA ASP A 8 -16.70 -13.42 19.70
C ASP A 8 -16.43 -13.12 18.22
N HIS A 9 -15.23 -12.63 17.89
CA HIS A 9 -14.86 -12.35 16.50
C HIS A 9 -14.94 -13.64 15.68
N TYR A 10 -15.52 -13.58 14.49
CA TYR A 10 -15.80 -14.77 13.69
C TYR A 10 -14.55 -15.60 13.38
N ALA A 11 -13.42 -14.93 13.13
CA ALA A 11 -12.14 -15.60 12.92
C ALA A 11 -11.70 -16.42 14.14
N VAL A 12 -11.96 -15.92 15.36
CA VAL A 12 -11.66 -16.63 16.61
C VAL A 12 -12.59 -17.83 16.78
N ARG A 13 -13.89 -17.65 16.52
CA ARG A 13 -14.87 -18.73 16.61
C ARG A 13 -14.60 -19.85 15.60
N ALA A 14 -14.25 -19.50 14.37
CA ALA A 14 -13.89 -20.45 13.33
C ALA A 14 -12.59 -21.19 13.67
N ALA A 15 -11.59 -20.50 14.22
CA ALA A 15 -10.35 -21.13 14.69
C ALA A 15 -10.59 -22.13 15.83
N VAL A 16 -11.45 -21.80 16.81
CA VAL A 16 -11.84 -22.73 17.89
C VAL A 16 -12.58 -23.96 17.35
N GLY A 17 -13.44 -23.77 16.34
CA GLY A 17 -14.19 -24.85 15.70
C GLY A 17 -13.41 -25.63 14.64
N HIS A 18 -12.15 -25.29 14.36
CA HIS A 18 -11.38 -25.80 13.22
C HIS A 18 -12.09 -25.65 11.85
N ASP A 19 -12.98 -24.65 11.74
CA ASP A 19 -13.79 -24.38 10.54
C ASP A 19 -13.06 -23.42 9.60
N TYR A 20 -12.00 -23.94 8.96
CA TYR A 20 -11.26 -23.18 7.96
C TYR A 20 -12.12 -22.79 6.73
N PRO A 21 -12.96 -23.66 6.16
CA PRO A 21 -13.79 -23.30 5.01
C PRO A 21 -14.76 -22.15 5.31
N GLY A 22 -15.47 -22.20 6.44
CA GLY A 22 -16.41 -21.14 6.83
C GLY A 22 -15.71 -19.81 7.14
N PHE A 23 -14.49 -19.85 7.69
CA PHE A 23 -13.64 -18.66 7.80
C PHE A 23 -13.29 -18.10 6.42
N ALA A 24 -12.80 -18.94 5.50
CA ALA A 24 -12.31 -18.50 4.20
C ALA A 24 -13.42 -17.87 3.34
N GLU A 25 -14.62 -18.47 3.32
CA GLU A 25 -15.78 -17.94 2.59
C GLU A 25 -16.18 -16.55 3.09
N ARG A 26 -16.27 -16.39 4.42
CA ARG A 26 -16.63 -15.11 5.03
C ARG A 26 -15.57 -14.04 4.83
N GLU A 27 -14.30 -14.39 5.02
CA GLU A 27 -13.17 -13.47 4.85
C GLU A 27 -13.06 -12.97 3.40
N LEU A 28 -13.27 -13.85 2.41
CA LEU A 28 -13.29 -13.48 1.00
C LEU A 28 -14.45 -12.53 0.67
N ALA A 29 -15.65 -12.80 1.19
CA ALA A 29 -16.79 -11.92 1.01
C ALA A 29 -16.59 -10.54 1.67
N GLU A 30 -15.99 -10.48 2.87
CA GLU A 30 -15.69 -9.21 3.56
C GLU A 30 -14.60 -8.39 2.82
N ARG A 31 -13.69 -9.05 2.06
CA ARG A 31 -12.66 -8.39 1.24
C ARG A 31 -13.16 -7.79 -0.08
N GLU A 32 -14.44 -7.97 -0.41
CA GLU A 32 -15.08 -7.24 -1.52
C GLU A 32 -15.30 -5.76 -1.16
N ARG A 33 -15.47 -5.43 0.12
CA ARG A 33 -15.72 -4.08 0.64
C ARG A 33 -15.19 -3.92 2.06
N PRO A 34 -13.99 -3.33 2.29
CA PRO A 34 -13.13 -2.59 1.37
C PRO A 34 -12.36 -3.48 0.38
N VAL A 35 -12.13 -2.97 -0.84
CA VAL A 35 -11.43 -3.72 -1.89
C VAL A 35 -9.96 -3.90 -1.51
N TYR A 36 -9.62 -5.11 -1.06
CA TYR A 36 -8.26 -5.56 -0.79
C TYR A 36 -7.89 -6.72 -1.74
N PRO A 37 -6.60 -7.08 -1.89
CA PRO A 37 -6.22 -8.27 -2.64
C PRO A 37 -7.03 -9.49 -2.17
N PRO A 38 -7.53 -10.34 -3.09
CA PRO A 38 -7.15 -10.49 -4.51
C PRO A 38 -7.91 -9.60 -5.51
N HIS A 39 -8.92 -8.84 -5.07
CA HIS A 39 -9.85 -8.11 -5.94
C HIS A 39 -9.29 -6.79 -6.49
N VAL A 40 -8.24 -6.26 -5.86
CA VAL A 40 -7.40 -5.17 -6.38
C VAL A 40 -5.94 -5.56 -6.35
N ARG A 41 -5.17 -4.96 -7.26
CA ARG A 41 -3.71 -4.95 -7.20
C ARG A 41 -3.26 -3.71 -6.46
N MET A 42 -2.22 -3.85 -5.66
CA MET A 42 -1.66 -2.77 -4.86
C MET A 42 -0.15 -2.75 -4.97
N ALA A 43 0.42 -1.54 -5.02
CA ALA A 43 1.84 -1.32 -4.87
C ALA A 43 2.08 -0.32 -3.73
N ASN A 44 3.09 -0.59 -2.92
CA ASN A 44 3.56 0.30 -1.87
C ASN A 44 4.81 1.02 -2.37
N VAL A 45 4.78 2.35 -2.43
CA VAL A 45 5.94 3.15 -2.79
C VAL A 45 6.55 3.70 -1.52
N VAL A 46 7.75 3.22 -1.18
CA VAL A 46 8.49 3.64 0.00
C VAL A 46 9.56 4.65 -0.41
N VAL A 47 9.52 5.82 0.20
CA VAL A 47 10.53 6.86 0.07
C VAL A 47 11.33 6.94 1.36
N SER A 48 12.66 6.93 1.27
CA SER A 48 13.52 7.01 2.45
C SER A 48 14.68 7.97 2.31
N SER A 49 15.02 8.68 3.39
CA SER A 49 16.12 9.64 3.43
C SER A 49 16.71 9.75 4.84
N PRO A 50 18.00 10.09 5.01
CA PRO A 50 18.54 10.48 6.32
C PRO A 50 17.88 11.75 6.87
N ASP A 51 17.33 12.60 6.00
CA ASP A 51 16.56 13.79 6.35
C ASP A 51 15.05 13.45 6.39
N PRO A 52 14.37 13.60 7.56
CA PRO A 52 12.95 13.30 7.67
C PRO A 52 12.08 14.13 6.73
N ASP A 53 12.41 15.41 6.54
CA ASP A 53 11.61 16.30 5.69
C ASP A 53 11.83 15.97 4.21
N ALA A 54 13.03 15.55 3.83
CA ALA A 54 13.29 15.08 2.46
C ALA A 54 12.53 13.78 2.14
N ALA A 55 12.42 12.86 3.10
CA ALA A 55 11.60 11.66 2.93
C ALA A 55 10.11 12.01 2.74
N ALA A 56 9.57 12.90 3.57
CA ALA A 56 8.19 13.37 3.49
C ALA A 56 7.90 14.06 2.16
N ARG A 57 8.69 15.10 1.81
CA ARG A 57 8.55 15.83 0.54
C ARG A 57 8.70 14.92 -0.67
N GLY A 58 9.60 13.93 -0.60
CA GLY A 58 9.78 12.95 -1.65
C GLY A 58 8.53 12.08 -1.87
N ALA A 59 7.88 11.64 -0.80
CA ALA A 59 6.64 10.87 -0.86
C ALA A 59 5.45 11.72 -1.33
N GLU A 60 5.31 12.95 -0.82
CA GLU A 60 4.30 13.93 -1.24
C GLU A 60 4.41 14.27 -2.72
N GLY A 61 5.62 14.60 -3.18
CA GLY A 61 5.87 14.89 -4.58
C GLY A 61 5.57 13.70 -5.49
N GLY A 62 5.92 12.49 -5.08
CA GLY A 62 5.68 11.26 -5.85
C GLY A 62 4.20 10.93 -5.95
N ALA A 63 3.47 11.03 -4.84
CA ALA A 63 2.03 10.84 -4.80
C ALA A 63 1.30 11.90 -5.65
N ALA A 64 1.69 13.17 -5.53
CA ALA A 64 1.10 14.27 -6.32
C ALA A 64 1.42 14.13 -7.82
N TRP A 65 2.65 13.72 -8.16
CA TRP A 65 3.04 13.43 -9.55
C TRP A 65 2.18 12.33 -10.15
N LEU A 66 1.95 11.26 -9.39
CA LEU A 66 1.11 10.15 -9.84
C LEU A 66 -0.34 10.59 -10.02
N ARG A 67 -0.91 11.34 -9.07
CA ARG A 67 -2.28 11.91 -9.17
C ARG A 67 -2.46 12.76 -10.41
N ARG A 68 -1.55 13.69 -10.70
CA ARG A 68 -1.60 14.53 -11.92
C ARG A 68 -1.57 13.72 -13.21
N ARG A 69 -0.87 12.58 -13.21
CA ARG A 69 -0.82 11.70 -14.38
C ARG A 69 -2.13 10.93 -14.61
N LEU A 70 -2.96 10.83 -13.58
CA LEU A 70 -4.28 10.20 -13.62
C LEU A 70 -5.39 11.19 -14.00
N GLU A 71 -5.21 12.47 -13.69
CA GLU A 71 -6.14 13.54 -14.07
C GLU A 71 -6.36 13.54 -15.60
N GLY A 72 -7.64 13.51 -16.00
CA GLY A 72 -8.06 13.53 -17.42
C GLY A 72 -8.07 12.18 -18.13
N ARG A 73 -7.73 11.08 -17.45
CA ARG A 73 -7.84 9.73 -18.03
C ARG A 73 -9.14 9.05 -17.59
N GLU A 74 -10.20 9.21 -18.37
CA GLU A 74 -11.46 8.51 -18.13
C GLU A 74 -11.22 6.98 -18.11
N GLY A 75 -11.81 6.29 -17.14
CA GLY A 75 -11.69 4.84 -16.96
C GLY A 75 -10.42 4.33 -16.25
N HIS A 76 -9.51 5.20 -15.80
CA HIS A 76 -8.37 4.78 -14.99
C HIS A 76 -8.74 4.68 -13.51
N SER A 77 -8.98 3.45 -13.06
CA SER A 77 -9.27 3.09 -11.66
C SER A 77 -7.97 2.98 -10.83
N LEU A 78 -7.02 3.90 -10.98
CA LEU A 78 -5.85 3.95 -10.10
C LEU A 78 -6.13 4.93 -8.96
N GLU A 79 -6.07 4.47 -7.73
CA GLU A 79 -6.23 5.26 -6.52
C GLU A 79 -4.88 5.42 -5.82
N VAL A 80 -4.61 6.61 -5.26
CA VAL A 80 -3.40 6.90 -4.48
C VAL A 80 -3.77 7.25 -3.04
N VAL A 81 -3.32 6.45 -2.09
CA VAL A 81 -3.62 6.58 -0.65
C VAL A 81 -2.37 6.94 0.13
N GLY A 82 -2.51 7.89 1.05
CA GLY A 82 -1.38 8.59 1.67
C GLY A 82 -0.98 9.85 0.88
N PRO A 83 0.26 10.35 1.01
CA PRO A 83 1.39 9.75 1.72
C PRO A 83 1.25 9.81 3.25
N ALA A 84 2.01 8.95 3.94
CA ALA A 84 2.09 8.90 5.40
C ALA A 84 3.48 8.41 5.83
N PRO A 85 3.87 8.57 7.11
CA PRO A 85 5.00 7.83 7.67
C PRO A 85 4.80 6.32 7.47
N ALA A 86 5.87 5.59 7.12
CA ALA A 86 5.81 4.13 7.06
C ALA A 86 5.65 3.56 8.49
N PRO A 87 5.01 2.38 8.67
CA PRO A 87 4.78 1.82 10.00
C PRO A 87 6.06 1.67 10.85
N ILE A 88 7.17 1.34 10.19
CA ILE A 88 8.53 1.52 10.74
C ILE A 88 9.10 2.82 10.18
N GLU A 89 8.91 3.91 10.94
CA GLU A 89 9.26 5.27 10.52
C GLU A 89 10.75 5.47 10.28
N ARG A 90 11.63 4.75 10.99
CA ARG A 90 13.08 4.86 10.83
C ARG A 90 13.76 3.50 10.82
N LEU A 91 14.55 3.23 9.78
CA LEU A 91 15.28 1.98 9.61
C LEU A 91 16.68 2.25 9.04
N HIS A 92 17.71 1.66 9.64
CA HIS A 92 19.12 1.86 9.25
C HIS A 92 19.51 3.34 9.10
N GLY A 93 19.06 4.19 10.04
CA GLY A 93 19.36 5.62 10.04
C GLY A 93 18.59 6.45 9.01
N ARG A 94 17.62 5.87 8.29
CA ARG A 94 16.80 6.57 7.30
C ARG A 94 15.35 6.66 7.74
N TRP A 95 14.77 7.84 7.65
CA TRP A 95 13.35 8.09 7.79
C TRP A 95 12.60 7.56 6.58
N ARG A 96 11.42 7.00 6.79
CA ARG A 96 10.63 6.29 5.78
C ARG A 96 9.22 6.85 5.74
N TRP A 97 8.83 7.23 4.54
CA TRP A 97 7.47 7.60 4.18
C TRP A 97 6.99 6.69 3.07
N HIS A 98 5.69 6.55 2.93
CA HIS A 98 5.13 5.75 1.86
C HIS A 98 3.79 6.27 1.37
N PHE A 99 3.40 5.81 0.20
CA PHE A 99 2.04 5.91 -0.30
C PHE A 99 1.68 4.64 -1.06
N LEU A 100 0.39 4.33 -1.09
CA LEU A 100 -0.13 3.15 -1.78
C LEU A 100 -0.74 3.57 -3.11
N ALA A 101 -0.48 2.79 -4.16
CA ALA A 101 -1.19 2.86 -5.42
C ALA A 101 -2.03 1.58 -5.57
N ARG A 102 -3.33 1.73 -5.84
CA ARG A 102 -4.27 0.60 -5.99
C ARG A 102 -5.03 0.66 -7.30
N SER A 103 -5.23 -0.47 -7.96
CA SER A 103 -6.08 -0.56 -9.14
C SER A 103 -6.69 -1.95 -9.30
N PRO A 104 -7.93 -2.09 -9.81
CA PRO A 104 -8.45 -3.38 -10.25
C PRO A 104 -7.69 -3.93 -11.47
N SER A 105 -6.92 -3.11 -12.19
CA SER A 105 -6.10 -3.55 -13.33
C SER A 105 -4.62 -3.66 -12.97
N ALA A 106 -4.09 -4.88 -13.04
CA ALA A 106 -2.65 -5.15 -12.87
C ALA A 106 -1.79 -4.40 -13.90
N ALA A 107 -2.26 -4.30 -15.15
CA ALA A 107 -1.57 -3.62 -16.22
C ALA A 107 -1.50 -2.10 -15.98
N ALA A 108 -2.60 -1.50 -15.50
CA ALA A 108 -2.64 -0.08 -15.16
C ALA A 108 -1.70 0.23 -13.99
N LEU A 109 -1.72 -0.58 -12.93
CA LEU A 109 -0.80 -0.44 -11.81
C LEU A 109 0.66 -0.59 -12.23
N GLY A 110 0.96 -1.59 -13.07
CA GLY A 110 2.31 -1.83 -13.59
C GLY A 110 2.83 -0.63 -14.41
N THR A 111 1.98 -0.09 -15.27
CA THR A 111 2.28 1.11 -16.09
C THR A 111 2.54 2.32 -15.22
N ALA A 112 1.69 2.55 -14.21
CA ALA A 112 1.82 3.66 -13.29
C ALA A 112 3.11 3.59 -12.45
N CYS A 113 3.43 2.40 -11.92
CA CYS A 113 4.67 2.16 -11.18
C CYS A 113 5.92 2.37 -12.04
N ARG A 114 5.91 1.91 -13.30
CA ARG A 114 7.02 2.14 -14.24
C ARG A 114 7.18 3.63 -14.53
N ALA A 115 6.08 4.30 -14.85
CA ALA A 115 6.09 5.73 -15.10
C ALA A 115 6.63 6.53 -13.91
N LEU A 116 6.30 6.14 -12.67
CA LEU A 116 6.84 6.76 -11.47
C LEU A 116 8.35 6.54 -11.35
N GLN A 117 8.85 5.32 -11.54
CA GLN A 117 10.28 5.00 -11.47
C GLN A 117 11.11 5.75 -12.52
N GLU A 118 10.56 5.94 -13.72
CA GLU A 118 11.27 6.59 -14.83
C GLU A 118 11.08 8.11 -14.86
N GLY A 119 9.95 8.62 -14.37
CA GLY A 119 9.51 10.00 -14.60
C GLY A 119 9.47 10.89 -13.36
N TYR A 120 9.61 10.33 -12.15
CA TYR A 120 9.66 11.10 -10.91
C TYR A 120 11.06 11.03 -10.28
N ALA A 121 11.71 12.18 -10.20
CA ALA A 121 12.93 12.36 -9.43
C ALA A 121 12.59 13.12 -8.14
N PRO A 122 12.84 12.55 -6.95
CA PRO A 122 12.63 13.26 -5.69
C PRO A 122 13.46 14.54 -5.62
N PRO A 123 12.98 15.60 -4.95
CA PRO A 123 13.67 16.87 -4.88
C PRO A 123 14.92 16.80 -3.99
N GLY A 124 16.07 16.56 -4.61
CA GLY A 124 17.41 16.71 -4.03
C GLY A 124 17.75 15.80 -2.84
N GLY A 125 19.04 15.75 -2.49
CA GLY A 125 19.54 15.01 -1.33
C GLY A 125 19.63 13.49 -1.52
N ASP A 126 19.97 12.78 -0.44
CA ASP A 126 19.99 11.31 -0.40
C ASP A 126 18.56 10.79 -0.17
N VAL A 127 17.76 10.74 -1.23
CA VAL A 127 16.39 10.20 -1.22
C VAL A 127 16.34 8.94 -2.10
N ARG A 128 15.79 7.86 -1.55
CA ARG A 128 15.62 6.58 -2.25
C ARG A 128 14.14 6.27 -2.38
N LEU A 129 13.71 5.93 -3.59
CA LEU A 129 12.35 5.48 -3.88
C LEU A 129 12.39 3.99 -4.24
N ILE A 130 11.59 3.20 -3.55
CA ILE A 130 11.42 1.76 -3.78
C ILE A 130 9.95 1.50 -4.05
N VAL A 131 9.65 0.71 -5.08
CA VAL A 131 8.29 0.27 -5.38
C VAL A 131 8.19 -1.22 -5.07
N ASP A 132 7.37 -1.55 -4.08
CA ASP A 132 7.03 -2.92 -3.71
C ASP A 132 5.67 -3.28 -4.31
N ARG A 133 5.64 -4.30 -5.17
CA ARG A 133 4.41 -4.75 -5.86
C ARG A 133 3.88 -6.00 -5.15
N ASP A 134 2.61 -5.97 -4.80
CA ASP A 134 1.94 -7.01 -4.00
C ASP A 134 2.58 -7.20 -2.60
N PRO A 135 2.64 -6.13 -1.78
CA PRO A 135 3.20 -6.23 -0.43
C PRO A 135 2.40 -7.25 0.40
N THR A 136 3.05 -8.35 0.78
CA THR A 136 2.45 -9.43 1.59
C THR A 136 2.21 -9.00 3.03
N ALA A 137 2.86 -7.92 3.47
CA ALA A 137 2.58 -7.22 4.71
C ALA A 137 2.75 -5.70 4.49
N LEU A 138 1.77 -4.90 4.93
CA LEU A 138 1.88 -3.43 5.05
C LEU A 138 2.44 -3.04 6.44
N LEU A 139 3.29 -3.88 7.02
CA LEU A 139 3.91 -3.71 8.34
C LEU A 139 5.23 -2.94 8.27
#